data_AF-X1D4X8-F1
#
_entry.id   AF-X1D4X8-F1
#
_cell.length_a   1.000
_cell.length_b   1.000
_cell.length_c   1.000
_cell.angle_alpha   90.00
_cell.angle_beta   90.00
_cell.angle_gamma   90.00
#
_symmetry.space_group_name_H-M   'P 1'
#
loop_
_entity.id
_entity.type
_entity.pdbx_description
1 polymer ?
#
loop_
_entity_poly.entity_id
_entity_poly.type
_entity_poly.pdbx_seq_one_letter_code
_entity_poly.pdbx_strand_id
1 'polypeptide(L)' 'MNLRELVEGQAEKYKDKVFLYWKEETVSYAQLNELTNKVANFLYNDIGIRK' A
#
# COMPACT_ATOMS: atom_id res chain seq x y z
N MET A 1 1.61 -17.48 2.98
CA MET A 1 0.90 -16.22 2.71
C MET A 1 1.27 -15.20 3.77
N ASN A 2 1.82 -14.05 3.39
CA ASN A 2 2.20 -12.98 4.31
C ASN A 2 1.29 -11.74 4.15
N LEU A 3 1.39 -10.77 5.05
CA LEU A 3 0.52 -9.60 5.05
C LEU A 3 0.61 -8.78 3.75
N ARG A 4 1.81 -8.66 3.15
CA ARG A 4 1.98 -7.97 1.86
C ARG A 4 1.14 -8.63 0.77
N GLU A 5 1.24 -9.95 0.64
CA GLU A 5 0.50 -10.70 -0.39
C GLU A 5 -1.03 -10.55 -0.22
N LEU A 6 -1.51 -10.49 1.02
CA LEU A 6 -2.92 -10.24 1.31
C LEU A 6 -3.35 -8.84 0.87
N VAL A 7 -2.53 -7.83 1.16
CA VAL A 7 -2.80 -6.42 0.79
C VAL A 7 -2.78 -6.24 -0.73
N GLU A 8 -1.77 -6.79 -1.41
CA GLU A 8 -1.65 -6.75 -2.87
C GLU A 8 -2.85 -7.43 -3.54
N GLY A 9 -3.28 -8.59 -3.05
CA GLY A 9 -4.47 -9.27 -3.56
C GLY A 9 -5.77 -8.49 -3.38
N GLN A 10 -5.94 -7.75 -2.27
CA GLN A 10 -7.08 -6.85 -2.12
C GLN A 10 -6.98 -5.63 -3.05
N ALA A 11 -5.78 -5.09 -3.27
CA ALA A 11 -5.54 -3.96 -4.16
C ALA A 11 -5.81 -4.30 -5.64
N GLU A 12 -5.58 -5.53 -6.05
CA GLU A 12 -5.98 -6.02 -7.37
C GLU A 12 -7.50 -6.20 -7.45
N LYS A 13 -8.09 -6.89 -6.47
CA LYS A 13 -9.52 -7.27 -6.51
C LYS A 13 -10.47 -6.08 -6.32
N TYR A 14 -10.06 -5.09 -5.53
CA TYR A 14 -10.89 -3.96 -5.10
C TYR A 14 -10.20 -2.62 -5.33
N LYS A 15 -9.49 -2.50 -6.46
CA LYS A 15 -8.64 -1.37 -6.84
C LYS A 15 -9.25 0.01 -6.52
N ASP A 16 -10.49 0.23 -6.94
CA ASP A 16 -11.16 1.54 -6.86
C ASP A 16 -11.99 1.72 -5.57
N LYS A 17 -12.08 0.70 -4.71
CA LYS A 17 -12.78 0.84 -3.44
C LYS A 17 -11.98 1.72 -2.50
N VAL A 18 -12.68 2.53 -1.71
CA VAL A 18 -12.06 3.30 -0.64
C VAL A 18 -11.59 2.37 0.47
N PHE A 19 -10.31 2.51 0.82
CA PHE A 19 -9.67 1.83 1.95
C PHE A 19 -9.72 2.69 3.21
N LEU A 20 -9.38 3.98 3.08
CA LEU A 20 -9.32 4.93 4.20
C LEU A 20 -10.11 6.18 3.86
N TYR A 21 -10.97 6.58 4.79
CA TYR A 21 -11.61 7.89 4.81
C TYR A 21 -10.90 8.75 5.85
N TRP A 22 -10.47 9.95 5.46
CA TRP A 22 -9.91 10.93 6.39
C TRP A 22 -10.35 12.34 6.02
N LYS A 23 -11.20 12.94 6.86
CA LYS A 23 -11.86 14.21 6.55
C LYS A 23 -12.58 14.11 5.19
N GLU A 24 -12.29 15.02 4.26
CA GLU A 24 -12.84 15.07 2.90
C GLU A 24 -12.01 14.25 1.91
N GLU A 25 -10.90 13.64 2.36
CA GLU A 25 -10.00 12.86 1.53
C GLU A 25 -10.32 11.37 1.62
N THR A 26 -10.11 10.67 0.51
CA THR A 26 -10.22 9.21 0.44
C THR A 26 -8.99 8.61 -0.22
N VAL A 27 -8.58 7.46 0.29
CA VAL A 27 -7.50 6.67 -0.31
C VAL A 27 -8.07 5.32 -0.74
N SER A 28 -7.92 4.97 -2.01
CA SER A 28 -8.31 3.66 -2.52
C SER A 28 -7.31 2.57 -2.16
N TYR A 29 -7.73 1.30 -2.26
CA TYR A 29 -6.81 0.18 -2.06
C TYR A 29 -5.60 0.23 -3.00
N ALA A 30 -5.77 0.67 -4.25
CA ALA A 30 -4.67 0.83 -5.19
C ALA A 30 -3.67 1.91 -4.76
N GLN A 31 -4.20 3.08 -4.37
CA GLN A 31 -3.38 4.21 -3.93
C GLN A 31 -2.59 3.88 -2.67
N LEU A 32 -3.21 3.18 -1.72
CA LEU A 32 -2.52 2.68 -0.52
C LEU A 32 -1.38 1.74 -0.89
N ASN A 33 -1.62 0.76 -1.77
CA ASN A 33 -0.62 -0.23 -2.15
C ASN A 33 0.58 0.40 -2.86
N GLU A 34 0.31 1.32 -3.79
CA GLU A 34 1.35 2.08 -4.49
C GLU A 34 2.19 2.93 -3.53
N LEU A 35 1.54 3.66 -2.61
CA LEU A 35 2.24 4.48 -1.61
C LEU A 35 3.10 3.61 -0.70
N THR A 36 2.57 2.49 -0.22
CA THR A 36 3.28 1.56 0.67
C THR A 36 4.49 0.96 -0.03
N ASN A 37 4.37 0.58 -1.30
CA ASN A 37 5.50 0.06 -2.07
C ASN A 37 6.57 1.12 -2.34
N LYS A 38 6.19 2.38 -2.60
CA LYS A 38 7.14 3.50 -2.71
C LYS A 38 7.92 3.69 -1.41
N VAL A 39 7.23 3.71 -0.27
CA VAL A 39 7.87 3.82 1.05
C VAL A 39 8.78 2.63 1.31
N ALA A 40 8.32 1.39 1.05
CA ALA A 40 9.14 0.20 1.24
C ALA A 40 10.43 0.24 0.40
N ASN A 41 10.35 0.69 -0.85
CA ASN A 41 11.52 0.86 -1.72
C ASN A 41 12.48 1.92 -1.18
N PHE A 42 11.99 3.04 -0.66
CA PHE A 42 12.81 4.07 -0.03
C PHE A 42 13.51 3.54 1.23
N LEU A 43 12.77 2.88 2.12
CA LEU A 43 13.32 2.28 3.34
C LEU A 43 14.43 1.27 3.01
N TYR A 44 14.25 0.49 1.93
CA TYR A 44 15.24 -0.48 1.50
C TYR A 44 16.44 0.17 0.81
N ASN A 45 16.23 1.00 -0.22
CA ASN A 45 17.31 1.51 -1.06
C ASN A 45 18.09 2.65 -0.41
N ASP A 46 17.40 3.56 0.27
CA ASP A 46 18.00 4.81 0.76
C ASP A 46 18.36 4.74 2.25
N ILE A 47 17.52 4.10 3.07
CA ILE A 47 17.79 3.95 4.52
C ILE A 47 18.55 2.66 4.83
N GLY A 48 18.47 1.64 3.97
CA GLY A 48 19.15 0.36 4.19
C GLY A 48 18.46 -0.55 5.21
N ILE A 49 17.17 -0.33 5.49
CA ILE A 49 16.38 -1.25 6.32
C ILE A 49 16.19 -2.55 5.54
N ARG A 50 16.61 -3.65 6.15
CA ARG A 50 16.53 -5.01 5.60
C ARG A 50 15.49 -5.82 6.36
N LYS A 51 15.02 -6.88 5.72
CA LYS A 51 14.07 -7.83 6.28
C LYS A 51 14.74 -8.76 7.29
#